data_AF-A0A832SBL1-F1
#
_entry.id   AF-A0A832SBL1-F1
#
_cell.length_a   1.000
_cell.length_b   1.000
_cell.length_c   1.000
_cell.angle_alpha   90.00
_cell.angle_beta   90.00
_cell.angle_gamma   90.00
#
_symmetry.space_group_name_H-M   'P 1'
#
loop_
_entity.id
_entity.type
_entity.pdbx_description
1 polymer ?
#
loop_
_entity_poly.entity_id
_entity_poly.type
_entity_poly.pdbx_seq_one_letter_code
_entity_poly.pdbx_strand_id
1 'polypeptide(L)'
;ILIDIAQPRDIEEGVREIEGVHLFTIGDLRSVNEAAMASRRDEANRARQIIDEELEHFIRLLRRTAADETLALLYTWAESIRGRERDRALARLGMVDERTQAIVDDLTRALTKKLLADVTTAIRTSAERGDLNTAETLIRAITRGESCFQNRE
;
A
#
# COMPACT_ATOMS: atom_id res chain seq x y z
N ILE A 1 -39.07 35.32 -8.12
CA ILE A 1 -38.28 34.25 -8.76
C ILE A 1 -38.28 33.05 -7.82
N LEU A 2 -38.62 31.87 -8.32
CA LEU A 2 -38.62 30.59 -7.62
C LEU A 2 -37.64 29.66 -8.36
N ILE A 3 -36.80 28.95 -7.62
CA ILE A 3 -35.82 28.01 -8.19
C ILE A 3 -36.10 26.64 -7.57
N ASP A 4 -36.58 25.71 -8.39
CA ASP A 4 -36.90 24.34 -8.01
C ASP A 4 -35.85 23.39 -8.59
N ILE A 5 -34.93 22.94 -7.74
CA ILE A 5 -33.85 22.00 -8.07
C ILE A 5 -34.09 20.60 -7.50
N ALA A 6 -35.26 20.34 -6.90
CA ALA A 6 -35.58 19.08 -6.25
C ALA A 6 -35.98 17.99 -7.25
N GLN A 7 -35.77 16.73 -6.87
CA GLN A 7 -36.24 15.57 -7.63
C GLN A 7 -36.72 14.47 -6.65
N PRO A 8 -38.04 14.22 -6.51
CA PRO A 8 -39.19 14.86 -7.20
C PRO A 8 -39.38 16.35 -6.86
N ARG A 9 -40.17 17.07 -7.66
CA ARG A 9 -40.32 18.54 -7.57
C ARG A 9 -41.09 18.98 -6.33
N ASP A 10 -40.66 20.10 -5.77
CA ASP A 10 -41.30 20.72 -4.60
C ASP A 10 -42.36 21.76 -4.99
N ILE A 11 -42.31 22.27 -6.24
CA ILE A 11 -43.18 23.35 -6.71
C ILE A 11 -44.04 22.86 -7.88
N GLU A 12 -45.36 23.04 -7.74
CA GLU A 12 -46.32 22.75 -8.81
C GLU A 12 -46.11 23.65 -10.04
N GLU A 13 -46.30 23.10 -11.24
CA GLU A 13 -46.08 23.82 -12.50
C GLU A 13 -47.00 25.04 -12.66
N GLY A 14 -48.24 24.95 -12.14
CA GLY A 14 -49.27 25.98 -12.26
C GLY A 14 -48.91 27.31 -11.59
N VAL A 15 -47.91 27.32 -10.70
CA VAL A 15 -47.37 28.55 -10.08
C VAL A 15 -46.80 29.53 -11.14
N ARG A 16 -46.49 29.07 -12.35
CA ARG A 16 -46.07 29.91 -13.50
C ARG A 16 -47.16 30.85 -14.01
N GLU A 17 -48.43 30.59 -13.73
CA GLU A 17 -49.56 31.41 -14.20
C GLU A 17 -49.82 32.65 -13.32
N ILE A 18 -49.21 32.69 -12.12
CA ILE A 18 -49.36 33.80 -11.18
C ILE A 18 -48.51 34.99 -11.66
N GLU A 19 -49.16 36.14 -11.85
CA GLU A 19 -48.50 37.36 -12.29
C GLU A 19 -47.32 37.76 -11.36
N GLY A 20 -46.16 38.03 -11.94
CA GLY A 20 -44.93 38.35 -11.21
C GLY A 20 -44.12 37.14 -10.71
N VAL A 21 -44.59 35.91 -10.96
CA VAL A 21 -43.87 34.69 -10.57
C VAL A 21 -43.09 34.10 -11.75
N HIS A 22 -41.80 33.83 -11.53
CA HIS A 22 -40.93 33.16 -12.49
C HIS A 22 -40.35 31.91 -11.83
N LEU A 23 -40.75 30.73 -12.32
CA LEU A 23 -40.27 29.43 -11.85
C LEU A 23 -39.18 28.90 -12.79
N PHE A 24 -38.00 28.63 -12.24
CA PHE A 24 -36.89 27.96 -12.93
C PHE A 24 -36.70 26.56 -12.36
N THR A 25 -36.63 25.57 -13.25
CA THR A 25 -36.40 24.17 -12.90
C THR A 25 -34.94 23.75 -13.13
N ILE A 26 -34.56 22.59 -12.60
CA ILE A 26 -33.27 21.95 -12.94
C ILE A 26 -33.09 21.74 -14.46
N GLY A 27 -34.17 21.58 -15.23
CA GLY A 27 -34.14 21.49 -16.69
C GLY A 27 -33.82 22.84 -17.36
N ASP A 28 -34.45 23.92 -16.89
CA ASP A 28 -34.21 25.28 -17.37
C ASP A 28 -32.75 25.71 -17.13
N LEU A 29 -32.20 25.34 -15.97
CA LEU A 29 -30.81 25.64 -15.60
C LEU A 29 -29.76 24.87 -16.41
N ARG A 30 -30.09 23.69 -16.98
CA ARG A 30 -29.17 22.93 -17.84
C ARG A 30 -28.93 23.59 -19.19
N SER A 31 -29.94 24.27 -19.75
CA SER A 31 -29.86 24.90 -21.08
C SER A 31 -28.90 26.10 -21.13
N VAL A 32 -28.65 26.75 -19.98
CA VAL A 32 -27.75 27.91 -19.85
C VAL A 32 -26.28 27.49 -19.74
N ASN A 33 -25.96 26.19 -19.72
CA ASN A 33 -24.69 25.70 -19.18
C ASN A 33 -23.64 25.21 -20.21
N GLU A 34 -23.81 25.42 -21.52
CA GLU A 34 -22.87 24.85 -22.52
C GLU A 34 -21.40 25.25 -22.28
N ALA A 35 -21.13 26.52 -21.94
CA ALA A 35 -19.78 27.00 -21.61
C ALA A 35 -19.22 26.37 -20.32
N ALA A 36 -20.08 26.13 -19.33
CA ALA A 36 -19.68 25.48 -18.08
C ALA A 36 -19.51 23.95 -18.25
N MET A 37 -20.14 23.34 -19.25
CA MET A 37 -19.89 21.93 -19.62
C MET A 37 -18.52 21.73 -20.28
N ALA A 38 -18.04 22.68 -21.09
CA ALA A 38 -16.69 22.65 -21.64
C ALA A 38 -15.65 22.83 -20.53
N SER A 39 -15.84 23.83 -19.66
CA SER A 39 -14.98 24.06 -18.48
C SER A 39 -14.92 22.84 -17.55
N ARG A 40 -16.07 22.17 -17.31
CA ARG A 40 -16.13 20.91 -16.55
C ARG A 40 -15.38 19.77 -17.22
N ARG A 41 -15.37 19.70 -18.56
CA ARG A 41 -14.63 18.67 -19.30
C ARG A 41 -13.13 18.84 -19.11
N ASP A 42 -12.66 20.07 -19.23
CA ASP A 42 -11.24 20.40 -19.05
C ASP A 42 -10.77 20.11 -17.62
N GLU A 43 -11.60 20.48 -16.64
CA GLU A 43 -11.30 20.19 -15.24
C GLU A 43 -11.36 18.69 -14.92
N ALA A 44 -12.29 17.95 -15.54
CA ALA A 44 -12.34 16.49 -15.43
C ALA A 44 -11.09 15.83 -16.05
N ASN A 45 -10.56 16.37 -17.15
CA ASN A 45 -9.31 15.89 -17.76
C ASN A 45 -8.11 16.14 -16.82
N ARG A 46 -8.04 17.31 -16.19
CA ARG A 46 -7.01 17.59 -15.17
C ARG A 46 -7.12 16.65 -13.97
N ALA A 47 -8.33 16.43 -13.46
CA ALA A 47 -8.57 15.49 -12.38
C ALA A 47 -8.17 14.06 -12.79
N ARG A 48 -8.37 13.67 -14.06
CA ARG A 48 -7.95 12.38 -14.59
C ARG A 48 -6.43 12.21 -14.51
N GLN A 49 -5.67 13.24 -14.90
CA GLN A 49 -4.20 13.20 -14.82
C GLN A 49 -3.72 12.99 -13.38
N ILE A 50 -4.30 13.70 -12.42
CA ILE A 50 -3.98 13.53 -10.99
C ILE A 50 -4.29 12.09 -10.55
N ILE A 51 -5.45 11.54 -10.94
CA ILE A 51 -5.82 10.17 -10.60
C ILE A 51 -4.83 9.16 -11.20
N ASP A 52 -4.41 9.36 -12.45
CA ASP A 52 -3.49 8.44 -13.12
C ASP A 52 -2.10 8.46 -12.44
N GLU A 53 -1.60 9.64 -12.06
CA GLU A 53 -0.35 9.79 -11.30
C GLU A 53 -0.41 9.12 -9.92
N GLU A 54 -1.51 9.35 -9.17
CA GLU A 54 -1.71 8.75 -7.85
C GLU A 54 -1.95 7.24 -7.92
N LEU A 55 -2.59 6.75 -8.99
CA LEU A 55 -2.80 5.33 -9.21
C LEU A 55 -1.45 4.60 -9.35
N GLU A 56 -0.49 5.18 -10.08
CA GLU A 56 0.85 4.60 -10.17
C GLU A 56 1.55 4.56 -8.80
N HIS A 57 1.39 5.62 -8.00
CA HIS A 57 1.94 5.65 -6.63
C HIS A 57 1.30 4.57 -5.74
N PHE A 58 -0.02 4.43 -5.80
CA PHE A 58 -0.77 3.42 -5.08
C PHE A 58 -0.35 1.99 -5.47
N ILE A 59 -0.15 1.72 -6.76
CA ILE A 59 0.33 0.40 -7.23
C ILE A 59 1.71 0.08 -6.66
N ARG A 60 2.64 1.06 -6.62
CA ARG A 60 3.96 0.87 -5.99
C ARG A 60 3.83 0.54 -4.50
N LEU A 61 2.93 1.24 -3.79
CA LEU A 61 2.68 0.98 -2.37
C LEU A 61 2.13 -0.42 -2.14
N LEU A 62 1.15 -0.86 -2.95
CA LEU A 62 0.56 -2.19 -2.84
C LEU A 62 1.61 -3.30 -3.06
N ARG A 63 2.48 -3.13 -4.07
CA ARG A 63 3.58 -4.08 -4.34
C ARG A 63 4.59 -4.14 -3.20
N ARG A 64 4.89 -3.01 -2.57
CA ARG A 64 5.75 -2.96 -1.39
C ARG A 64 5.16 -3.78 -0.23
N THR A 65 3.86 -3.65 0.04
CA THR A 65 3.19 -4.41 1.10
C THR A 65 3.24 -5.93 0.82
N ALA A 66 3.12 -6.36 -0.43
CA ALA A 66 3.26 -7.77 -0.79
C ALA A 66 4.67 -8.33 -0.48
N ALA A 67 5.72 -7.50 -0.58
CA ALA A 67 7.07 -7.92 -0.20
C ALA A 67 7.24 -8.09 1.32
N ASP A 68 6.50 -7.34 2.13
CA ASP A 68 6.65 -7.36 3.59
C ASP A 68 6.26 -8.73 4.20
N GLU A 69 5.26 -9.43 3.64
CA GLU A 69 4.92 -10.81 4.06
C GLU A 69 6.08 -11.78 3.82
N THR A 70 6.70 -11.67 2.64
CA THR A 70 7.82 -12.56 2.28
C THR A 70 9.08 -12.23 3.07
N LEU A 71 9.29 -10.95 3.39
CA LEU A 71 10.35 -10.52 4.29
C LEU A 71 10.12 -11.04 5.70
N ALA A 72 8.90 -11.03 6.23
CA ALA A 72 8.61 -11.58 7.56
C ALA A 72 9.05 -13.05 7.66
N LEU A 73 8.75 -13.84 6.63
CA LEU A 73 9.18 -15.23 6.51
C LEU A 73 10.71 -15.39 6.51
N LEU A 74 11.44 -14.53 5.78
CA LEU A 74 12.91 -14.51 5.78
C LEU A 74 13.47 -14.22 7.19
N TYR A 75 12.88 -13.27 7.92
CA TYR A 75 13.31 -12.95 9.28
C TYR A 75 13.03 -14.09 10.27
N THR A 76 11.89 -14.79 10.15
CA THR A 76 11.61 -15.98 10.94
C THR A 76 12.64 -17.09 10.69
N TRP A 77 12.98 -17.35 9.42
CA TRP A 77 14.01 -18.32 9.06
C TRP A 77 15.38 -17.94 9.62
N ALA A 78 15.78 -16.67 9.48
CA ALA A 78 17.06 -16.18 9.98
C ALA A 78 17.16 -16.28 11.52
N GLU A 79 16.08 -15.97 12.23
CA GLU A 79 16.02 -16.09 13.69
C GLU A 79 16.15 -17.56 14.14
N SER A 80 15.56 -18.50 13.41
CA SER A 80 15.72 -19.94 13.68
C SER A 80 17.18 -20.39 13.55
N ILE A 81 17.90 -19.93 12.52
CA ILE A 81 19.33 -20.21 12.37
C ILE A 81 20.13 -19.55 13.50
N ARG A 82 19.87 -18.26 13.76
CA ARG A 82 20.55 -17.50 14.80
C ARG A 82 20.44 -18.18 16.16
N GLY A 83 19.24 -18.59 16.55
CA GLY A 83 18.98 -19.29 17.82
C GLY A 83 19.77 -20.59 17.92
N ARG A 84 19.72 -21.44 16.89
CA ARG A 84 20.48 -22.70 16.85
C ARG A 84 21.98 -22.50 17.00
N GLU A 85 22.55 -21.53 16.28
CA GLU A 85 24.00 -21.26 16.34
C GLU A 85 24.42 -20.57 17.63
N ARG A 86 23.59 -19.68 18.17
CA ARG A 86 23.78 -19.07 19.50
C ARG A 86 23.84 -20.15 20.58
N ASP A 87 22.84 -21.02 20.62
CA ASP A 87 22.75 -22.05 21.67
C ASP A 87 23.88 -23.08 21.55
N ARG A 88 24.28 -23.41 20.31
CA ARG A 88 25.48 -24.22 20.06
C ARG A 88 26.75 -23.54 20.56
N ALA A 89 26.89 -22.22 20.36
CA ALA A 89 28.03 -21.47 20.84
C ALA A 89 28.06 -21.43 22.39
N LEU A 90 26.93 -21.18 23.04
CA LEU A 90 26.81 -21.19 24.50
C LEU A 90 27.12 -22.56 25.09
N ALA A 91 26.61 -23.64 24.48
CA ALA A 91 26.92 -25.01 24.90
C ALA A 91 28.42 -25.33 24.82
N ARG A 92 29.13 -24.81 23.80
CA ARG A 92 30.59 -24.97 23.66
C ARG A 92 31.38 -24.15 24.67
N LEU A 93 30.84 -23.02 25.14
CA LEU A 93 31.46 -22.19 26.18
C LEU A 93 31.31 -22.79 27.58
N GLY A 94 30.36 -23.72 27.79
CA GLY A 94 30.15 -24.39 29.08
C GLY A 94 29.37 -23.52 30.06
N MET A 95 29.77 -23.48 31.33
CA MET A 95 29.13 -22.58 32.31
C MET A 95 29.49 -21.13 32.01
N VAL A 96 28.50 -20.37 31.57
CA VAL A 96 28.58 -18.93 31.29
C VAL A 96 27.60 -18.16 32.17
N ASP A 97 28.02 -17.00 32.66
CA ASP A 97 27.14 -16.09 33.41
C ASP A 97 26.11 -15.40 32.50
N GLU A 98 25.07 -14.82 33.09
CA GLU A 98 24.02 -14.12 32.35
C GLU A 98 24.57 -13.00 31.46
N ARG A 99 25.64 -12.33 31.91
CA ARG A 99 26.32 -11.28 31.15
C ARG A 99 26.90 -11.82 29.85
N THR A 100 27.63 -12.94 29.89
CA THR A 100 28.21 -13.54 28.70
C THR A 100 27.12 -14.02 27.75
N GLN A 101 26.04 -14.62 28.27
CA GLN A 101 24.90 -15.04 27.45
C GLN A 101 24.23 -13.85 26.73
N ALA A 102 24.09 -12.71 27.41
CA ALA A 102 23.52 -11.50 26.83
C ALA A 102 24.43 -10.92 25.72
N ILE A 103 25.75 -10.84 25.95
CA ILE A 103 26.70 -10.35 24.94
C ILE A 103 26.67 -11.20 23.67
N VAL A 104 26.60 -12.53 23.80
CA VAL A 104 26.51 -13.44 22.65
C VAL A 104 25.15 -13.29 21.94
N ASP A 105 24.05 -13.14 22.68
CA ASP A 105 22.74 -12.86 22.07
C ASP A 105 22.75 -11.56 21.27
N ASP A 106 23.25 -10.47 21.87
CA ASP A 106 23.35 -9.15 21.24
C ASP A 106 24.23 -9.18 19.99
N LEU A 107 25.39 -9.84 20.07
CA LEU A 107 26.30 -9.99 18.92
C LEU A 107 25.60 -10.71 17.76
N THR A 108 24.96 -11.85 18.03
CA THR A 108 24.31 -12.65 16.99
C THR A 108 23.11 -11.90 16.40
N ARG A 109 22.34 -11.15 17.20
CA ARG A 109 21.26 -10.28 16.71
C ARG A 109 21.79 -9.15 15.84
N ALA A 110 22.85 -8.47 16.27
CA ALA A 110 23.46 -7.37 15.52
C ALA A 110 24.01 -7.85 14.17
N LEU A 111 24.67 -9.01 14.14
CA LEU A 111 25.15 -9.62 12.91
C LEU A 111 24.00 -9.98 11.96
N THR A 112 22.97 -10.67 12.47
CA THR A 112 21.80 -11.07 11.69
C THR A 112 21.10 -9.85 11.09
N LYS A 113 20.86 -8.81 11.90
CA LYS A 113 20.24 -7.56 11.45
C LYS A 113 21.07 -6.87 10.35
N LYS A 114 22.40 -6.80 10.50
CA LYS A 114 23.29 -6.16 9.52
C LYS A 114 23.30 -6.93 8.19
N LEU A 115 23.34 -8.26 8.23
CA LEU A 115 23.31 -9.09 7.01
C LEU A 115 21.98 -8.97 6.26
N LEU A 116 20.85 -8.89 6.99
CA LEU A 116 19.53 -8.80 6.39
C LEU A 116 19.16 -7.40 5.87
N ALA A 117 19.86 -6.34 6.29
CA ALA A 117 19.51 -4.96 5.93
C ALA A 117 19.56 -4.72 4.41
N ASP A 118 20.69 -5.05 3.77
CA ASP A 118 20.89 -4.82 2.34
C ASP A 118 19.99 -5.72 1.50
N VAL A 119 19.83 -6.98 1.94
CA VAL A 119 18.91 -7.96 1.34
C VAL A 119 17.47 -7.45 1.36
N THR A 120 17.01 -6.97 2.51
CA THR A 120 15.64 -6.43 2.68
C THR A 120 15.41 -5.26 1.73
N THR A 121 16.42 -4.40 1.58
CA THR A 121 16.36 -3.26 0.67
C THR A 121 16.27 -3.74 -0.78
N ALA A 122 17.11 -4.69 -1.20
CA ALA A 122 17.10 -5.24 -2.56
C ALA A 122 15.77 -5.92 -2.92
N ILE A 123 15.20 -6.72 -2.01
CA ILE A 123 13.90 -7.38 -2.18
C ILE A 123 12.79 -6.33 -2.33
N ARG A 124 12.74 -5.34 -1.43
CA ARG A 124 11.71 -4.29 -1.45
C ARG A 124 11.79 -3.46 -2.74
N THR A 125 12.98 -3.05 -3.15
CA THR A 125 13.17 -2.30 -4.40
C THR A 125 12.77 -3.11 -5.64
N SER A 126 13.03 -4.42 -5.65
CA SER A 126 12.61 -5.29 -6.76
C SER A 126 11.09 -5.40 -6.83
N ALA A 127 10.43 -5.58 -5.69
CA ALA A 127 8.98 -5.63 -5.59
C ALA A 127 8.31 -4.31 -6.00
N GLU A 128 8.82 -3.16 -5.57
CA GLU A 128 8.31 -1.83 -5.95
C GLU A 128 8.35 -1.62 -7.47
N ARG A 129 9.37 -2.18 -8.16
CA ARG A 129 9.48 -2.17 -9.62
C ARG A 129 8.57 -3.18 -10.33
N GLY A 130 7.87 -4.03 -9.57
CA GLY A 130 7.03 -5.10 -10.11
C GLY A 130 7.80 -6.37 -10.51
N ASP A 131 9.09 -6.46 -10.17
CA ASP A 131 9.92 -7.64 -10.45
C ASP A 131 9.88 -8.62 -9.27
N LEU A 132 8.75 -9.32 -9.16
CA LEU A 132 8.52 -10.32 -8.10
C LEU A 132 9.41 -11.56 -8.28
N ASN A 133 9.80 -11.89 -9.51
CA ASN A 133 10.67 -13.05 -9.78
C ASN A 133 12.08 -12.84 -9.21
N THR A 134 12.64 -11.65 -9.37
CA THR A 134 13.94 -11.32 -8.76
C THR A 134 13.84 -11.33 -7.24
N ALA A 135 12.77 -10.76 -6.67
CA ALA A 135 12.53 -10.79 -5.23
C ALA A 135 12.47 -12.23 -4.68
N GLU A 136 11.72 -13.12 -5.34
CA GLU A 136 11.62 -14.53 -4.96
C GLU A 136 12.97 -15.25 -5.11
N THR A 137 13.70 -15.00 -6.20
CA THR A 137 15.02 -15.60 -6.45
C THR A 137 16.03 -15.23 -5.37
N LEU A 138 16.06 -13.97 -4.94
CA LEU A 138 16.92 -13.51 -3.85
C LEU A 138 16.59 -14.22 -2.54
N ILE A 139 15.31 -14.40 -2.24
CA ILE A 139 14.87 -15.10 -1.03
C ILE A 139 15.28 -16.57 -1.08
N ARG A 140 15.01 -17.26 -2.19
CA ARG A 140 15.42 -18.66 -2.39
C ARG A 140 16.93 -18.86 -2.29
N ALA A 141 17.72 -17.93 -2.83
CA ALA A 141 19.18 -17.98 -2.75
C ALA A 141 19.68 -17.92 -1.30
N ILE A 142 19.01 -17.12 -0.47
CA ILE A 142 19.38 -16.95 0.94
C ILE A 142 18.90 -18.15 1.78
N THR A 143 17.68 -18.63 1.53
CA THR A 143 17.09 -19.76 2.27
C THR A 143 17.56 -21.12 1.76
N ARG A 144 18.47 -21.17 0.76
CA ARG A 144 18.93 -22.40 0.08
C ARG A 144 17.79 -23.24 -0.50
N GLY A 145 16.68 -22.62 -0.87
CA GLY A 145 15.50 -23.31 -1.37
C GLY A 145 14.67 -24.03 -0.29
N GLU A 146 15.00 -23.89 1.00
CA GLU A 146 14.05 -24.20 2.06
C GLU A 146 12.84 -23.27 1.87
N SER A 147 11.67 -23.86 1.62
CA SER A 147 10.46 -23.09 1.40
C SER A 147 10.06 -22.45 2.74
N CYS A 148 10.29 -21.15 2.89
CA CYS A 148 9.58 -20.40 3.93
C CYS A 148 8.06 -20.37 3.67
N PHE A 149 7.62 -20.87 2.51
CA PHE A 149 6.24 -20.82 1.98
C PHE A 149 5.31 -21.98 2.40
N GLN A 150 5.72 -22.90 3.27
CA GLN A 150 4.81 -23.96 3.74
C GLN A 150 4.03 -23.53 4.98
N ASN A 151 2.92 -22.81 4.76
CA ASN A 151 1.62 -23.06 5.40
C ASN A 151 0.65 -21.91 5.14
N ARG A 152 -0.25 -22.09 4.17
CA ARG A 152 -1.68 -21.69 4.22
C ARG A 152 -2.44 -22.55 3.19
N GLU A 153 -2.81 -23.76 3.62
CA GLU A 153 -4.07 -24.38 3.18
C GLU A 153 -5.20 -23.92 4.11
#